data_AF-X6I6G6-F1
#
_entry.id   AF-X6I6G6-F1
#
_cell.length_a   1.000
_cell.length_b   1.000
_cell.length_c   1.000
_cell.angle_alpha   90.00
_cell.angle_beta   90.00
_cell.angle_gamma   90.00
#
_symmetry.space_group_name_H-M   'P 1'
#
loop_
_entity.id
_entity.type
_entity.pdbx_description
1 polymer ?
#
loop_
_entity_poly.entity_id
_entity_poly.type
_entity_poly.pdbx_seq_one_letter_code
_entity_poly.pdbx_strand_id
1 'polypeptide(L)'
;MNLDDTLVADTITSLAALFGLLIVISVVGGRDTGDPLSRRFLFGLRVLTVLLACRILDWTTGLALFRFVTIAAAGLLPLAALLLTEGLLRRHAPFALKFFAAGGALLFLLLAPIPERFAEPWRMAVLLAFQFGGFLAIGWLVMTRDRDSLSAAENRTVERMALSLLLIIPFMVTDYRPGLFEVPVRLGGIAILFLCWLTIGLGRASLGHRDTIGAFTVITLSSVFAGLALGGIDDLGWRGSVQGVVIVLSATLLAVIYNDSVSLTAEKRRDSLLKHMAEGDLTDSARFLRGLQSHILVDGALILPAADLGDFDLKVLARALEQEPVRSLADVQPDSPVDENIREQLAWLFEKYEATHVLLATLDPLTVVALNMPTLASSPGLEMELRAVQRMAMLISQRQAKG
;
A
#
# COMPACT_ATOMS: atom_id res chain seq x y z
N MET A 1 -17.63 -7.30 -30.07
CA MET A 1 -16.57 -7.69 -29.12
C MET A 1 -17.01 -9.00 -28.50
N ASN A 2 -16.77 -10.13 -29.18
CA ASN A 2 -17.12 -11.44 -28.63
C ASN A 2 -16.00 -11.85 -27.69
N LEU A 3 -16.11 -11.46 -26.42
CA LEU A 3 -15.36 -12.16 -25.38
C LEU A 3 -16.05 -13.53 -25.26
N ASP A 4 -15.38 -14.61 -25.62
CA ASP A 4 -15.86 -15.95 -25.30
C ASP A 4 -16.20 -16.01 -23.80
N ASP A 5 -17.32 -16.63 -23.42
CA ASP A 5 -17.75 -16.76 -22.01
C ASP A 5 -16.66 -17.40 -21.12
N THR A 6 -15.74 -18.15 -21.75
CA THR A 6 -14.58 -18.76 -21.09
C THR A 6 -13.46 -17.77 -20.70
N LEU A 7 -13.40 -16.61 -21.34
CA LEU A 7 -12.34 -15.60 -21.15
C LEU A 7 -12.76 -14.44 -20.24
N VAL A 8 -14.05 -14.30 -19.93
CA VAL A 8 -14.56 -13.19 -19.10
C VAL A 8 -13.94 -13.23 -17.71
N ALA A 9 -13.99 -14.38 -17.03
CA ALA A 9 -13.41 -14.54 -15.70
C ALA A 9 -11.87 -14.37 -15.70
N ASP A 10 -11.19 -14.92 -16.72
CA ASP A 10 -9.74 -14.78 -16.90
C ASP A 10 -9.34 -13.30 -17.08
N THR A 11 -10.12 -12.55 -17.86
CA THR A 11 -9.89 -11.13 -18.15
C THR A 11 -10.15 -10.25 -16.93
N ILE A 12 -11.28 -10.45 -16.24
CA ILE A 12 -11.61 -9.70 -15.02
C ILE A 12 -10.55 -9.94 -13.93
N THR A 13 -10.15 -11.19 -13.72
CA THR A 13 -9.12 -11.55 -12.73
C THR A 13 -7.78 -10.92 -13.07
N SER A 14 -7.39 -10.93 -14.36
CA SER A 14 -6.14 -10.32 -14.83
C SER A 14 -6.18 -8.79 -14.71
N LEU A 15 -7.31 -8.15 -15.01
CA LEU A 15 -7.50 -6.71 -14.83
C LEU A 15 -7.43 -6.32 -13.34
N ALA A 16 -8.11 -7.06 -12.47
CA ALA A 16 -8.06 -6.81 -11.03
C ALA A 16 -6.63 -6.92 -10.50
N ALA A 17 -5.90 -7.96 -10.90
CA ALA A 17 -4.49 -8.13 -10.56
C ALA A 17 -3.60 -6.99 -11.10
N LEU A 18 -3.86 -6.53 -12.33
CA LEU A 18 -3.15 -5.39 -12.93
C LEU A 18 -3.37 -4.11 -12.11
N PHE A 19 -4.60 -3.78 -11.75
CA PHE A 19 -4.89 -2.62 -10.89
C PHE A 19 -4.26 -2.76 -9.50
N GLY A 20 -4.31 -3.95 -8.91
CA GLY A 20 -3.64 -4.24 -7.64
C GLY A 20 -2.13 -3.98 -7.71
N LEU A 21 -1.46 -4.41 -8.79
CA LEU A 21 -0.04 -4.12 -9.01
C LEU A 21 0.24 -2.63 -9.15
N LEU A 22 -0.57 -1.88 -9.89
CA LEU A 22 -0.41 -0.44 -10.05
C LEU A 22 -0.52 0.31 -8.71
N ILE A 23 -1.48 -0.09 -7.85
CA ILE A 23 -1.62 0.45 -6.49
C ILE A 23 -0.37 0.14 -5.66
N VAL A 24 0.14 -1.09 -5.70
CA VAL A 24 1.35 -1.43 -4.92
C VAL A 24 2.58 -0.68 -5.45
N ILE A 25 2.74 -0.56 -6.76
CA ILE A 25 3.84 0.17 -7.38
C ILE A 25 3.80 1.64 -6.96
N SER A 26 2.62 2.29 -6.89
CA SER A 26 2.52 3.68 -6.43
C SER A 26 2.86 3.81 -4.95
N VAL A 27 2.37 2.90 -4.10
CA VAL A 27 2.64 2.90 -2.65
C VAL A 27 4.12 2.67 -2.34
N VAL A 28 4.76 1.71 -3.01
CA VAL A 28 6.18 1.37 -2.82
C VAL A 28 7.09 2.39 -3.51
N GLY A 29 6.74 2.84 -4.71
CA GLY A 29 7.51 3.85 -5.46
C GLY A 29 7.53 5.22 -4.77
N GLY A 30 6.50 5.53 -3.98
CA GLY A 30 6.48 6.72 -3.11
C GLY A 30 7.23 6.54 -1.78
N ARG A 31 7.92 5.41 -1.55
CA ARG A 31 8.86 5.23 -0.42
C ARG A 31 10.28 5.42 -0.97
N ASP A 32 11.23 5.77 -0.08
CA ASP A 32 12.61 6.15 -0.43
C ASP A 32 13.22 5.25 -1.53
N THR A 33 13.49 5.85 -2.69
CA THR A 33 13.91 5.14 -3.92
C THR A 33 15.40 4.79 -3.94
N GLY A 34 16.13 5.18 -2.88
CA GLY A 34 17.55 4.87 -2.70
C GLY A 34 17.84 3.40 -2.36
N ASP A 35 16.88 2.69 -1.75
CA ASP A 35 17.10 1.32 -1.28
C ASP A 35 17.18 0.29 -2.45
N PRO A 36 18.30 -0.44 -2.60
CA PRO A 36 18.46 -1.47 -3.63
C PRO A 36 17.39 -2.57 -3.59
N LEU A 37 16.86 -2.91 -2.40
CA LEU A 37 15.81 -3.92 -2.27
C LEU A 37 14.49 -3.44 -2.87
N SER A 38 14.08 -2.21 -2.56
CA SER A 38 12.90 -1.57 -3.16
C SER A 38 12.96 -1.56 -4.70
N ARG A 39 14.12 -1.24 -5.27
CA ARG A 39 14.31 -1.26 -6.74
C ARG A 39 14.13 -2.65 -7.35
N ARG A 40 14.70 -3.68 -6.72
CA ARG A 40 14.57 -5.08 -7.19
C ARG A 40 13.13 -5.58 -7.07
N PHE A 41 12.43 -5.19 -6.02
CA PHE A 41 11.02 -5.51 -5.84
C PHE A 41 10.15 -4.82 -6.89
N LEU A 42 10.33 -3.52 -7.11
CA LEU A 42 9.63 -2.76 -8.16
C LEU A 42 9.90 -3.32 -9.56
N PHE A 43 11.12 -3.80 -9.83
CA PHE A 43 11.42 -4.50 -11.08
C PHE A 43 10.52 -5.72 -11.27
N GLY A 44 10.41 -6.59 -10.26
CA GLY A 44 9.51 -7.75 -10.33
C GLY A 44 8.04 -7.38 -10.52
N LEU A 45 7.55 -6.37 -9.81
CA LEU A 45 6.18 -5.88 -9.98
C LEU A 45 5.94 -5.34 -11.40
N ARG A 46 6.89 -4.58 -11.96
CA ARG A 46 6.79 -4.07 -13.35
C ARG A 46 6.78 -5.19 -14.38
N VAL A 47 7.58 -6.24 -14.20
CA VAL A 47 7.55 -7.42 -15.08
C VAL A 47 6.17 -8.09 -15.04
N LEU A 48 5.59 -8.25 -13.85
CA LEU A 48 4.22 -8.77 -13.70
C LEU A 48 3.16 -7.87 -14.36
N THR A 49 3.30 -6.54 -14.22
CA THR A 49 2.41 -5.56 -14.86
C THR A 49 2.46 -5.68 -16.38
N VAL A 50 3.66 -5.72 -16.97
CA VAL A 50 3.86 -5.88 -18.42
C VAL A 50 3.27 -7.22 -18.89
N LEU A 51 3.54 -8.29 -18.15
CA LEU A 51 3.01 -9.62 -18.46
C LEU A 51 1.48 -9.62 -18.49
N LEU A 52 0.81 -9.09 -17.46
CA LEU A 52 -0.66 -9.08 -17.40
C LEU A 52 -1.27 -8.14 -18.45
N ALA A 53 -0.71 -6.95 -18.62
CA ALA A 53 -1.20 -5.99 -19.61
C ALA A 53 -1.10 -6.55 -21.03
N CYS A 54 0.06 -7.09 -21.41
CA CYS A 54 0.24 -7.71 -22.71
C CYS A 54 -0.61 -8.98 -22.88
N ARG A 55 -0.81 -9.79 -21.85
CA ARG A 55 -1.68 -10.96 -21.91
C ARG A 55 -3.14 -10.59 -22.20
N ILE A 56 -3.67 -9.55 -21.53
CA ILE A 56 -5.03 -9.05 -21.79
C ILE A 56 -5.15 -8.50 -23.22
N LEU A 57 -4.12 -7.76 -23.68
CA LEU A 57 -4.07 -7.25 -25.05
C LEU A 57 -3.96 -8.36 -26.10
N ASP A 58 -3.24 -9.45 -25.80
CA ASP A 58 -3.13 -10.62 -26.66
C ASP A 58 -4.50 -11.30 -26.85
N TRP A 59 -5.25 -11.52 -25.76
CA TRP A 59 -6.60 -12.10 -25.85
C TRP A 59 -7.61 -11.22 -26.61
N THR A 60 -7.45 -9.90 -26.55
CA THR A 60 -8.40 -8.96 -27.16
C THR A 60 -8.05 -8.61 -28.61
N THR A 61 -6.77 -8.60 -28.98
CA THR A 61 -6.31 -8.16 -30.30
C THR A 61 -5.71 -9.27 -31.16
N GLY A 62 -5.21 -10.35 -30.55
CA GLY A 62 -4.50 -11.44 -31.23
C GLY A 62 -3.17 -11.03 -31.88
N LEU A 63 -2.63 -9.85 -31.55
CA LEU A 63 -1.39 -9.37 -32.17
C LEU A 63 -0.17 -10.14 -31.64
N ALA A 64 0.64 -10.66 -32.56
CA ALA A 64 1.83 -11.45 -32.23
C ALA A 64 2.85 -10.72 -31.34
N LEU A 65 2.88 -9.37 -31.39
CA LEU A 65 3.71 -8.55 -30.51
C LEU A 65 3.38 -8.77 -29.03
N PHE A 66 2.10 -8.81 -28.66
CA PHE A 66 1.69 -8.97 -27.27
C PHE A 66 1.97 -10.38 -26.75
N ARG A 67 1.78 -11.39 -27.59
CA ARG A 67 2.21 -12.76 -27.31
C ARG A 67 3.73 -12.84 -27.08
N PHE A 68 4.53 -12.22 -27.95
CA PHE A 68 5.98 -12.16 -27.81
C PHE A 68 6.37 -11.56 -26.44
N VAL A 69 5.81 -10.40 -26.08
CA VAL A 69 6.10 -9.74 -24.81
C VAL A 69 5.64 -10.58 -23.62
N THR A 70 4.49 -11.27 -23.73
CA THR A 70 3.97 -12.15 -22.67
C THR A 70 4.93 -13.30 -22.38
N ILE A 71 5.48 -13.95 -23.41
CA ILE A 71 6.44 -15.05 -23.26
C ILE A 71 7.76 -14.54 -22.69
N ALA A 72 8.27 -13.42 -23.20
CA ALA A 72 9.51 -12.81 -22.71
C ALA A 72 9.38 -12.38 -21.23
N ALA A 73 8.28 -11.72 -20.86
CA ALA A 73 8.01 -11.31 -19.49
C ALA A 73 7.83 -12.51 -18.55
N ALA A 74 7.18 -13.60 -19.02
CA ALA A 74 7.07 -14.84 -18.27
C ALA A 74 8.45 -15.48 -18.01
N GLY A 75 9.35 -15.47 -19.00
CA GLY A 75 10.74 -15.91 -18.84
C GLY A 75 11.54 -15.07 -17.84
N LEU A 76 11.21 -13.79 -17.67
CA LEU A 76 11.87 -12.90 -16.70
C LEU A 76 11.42 -13.13 -15.25
N LEU A 77 10.29 -13.82 -15.00
CA LEU A 77 9.75 -13.95 -13.65
C LEU A 77 10.69 -14.67 -12.66
N PRO A 78 11.29 -15.84 -12.98
CA PRO A 78 12.22 -16.48 -12.05
C PRO A 78 13.46 -15.64 -11.77
N LEU A 79 13.94 -14.89 -12.77
CA LEU A 79 15.06 -13.97 -12.60
C LEU A 79 14.70 -12.80 -11.65
N ALA A 80 13.53 -12.20 -11.83
CA ALA A 80 13.06 -11.13 -10.96
C ALA A 80 12.89 -11.61 -9.50
N ALA A 81 12.31 -12.79 -9.30
CA ALA A 81 12.15 -13.40 -7.99
C ALA A 81 13.49 -13.76 -7.34
N LEU A 82 14.48 -14.21 -8.13
CA LEU A 82 15.82 -14.49 -7.65
C LEU A 82 16.52 -13.21 -7.16
N LEU A 83 16.48 -12.13 -7.95
CA LEU A 83 17.07 -10.84 -7.58
C LEU A 83 16.47 -10.28 -6.29
N LEU A 84 15.14 -10.38 -6.16
CA LEU A 84 14.44 -10.00 -4.93
C LEU A 84 14.92 -10.83 -3.73
N THR A 85 15.01 -12.15 -3.90
CA THR A 85 15.42 -13.07 -2.84
C THR A 85 16.86 -12.82 -2.39
N GLU A 86 17.78 -12.55 -3.31
CA GLU A 86 19.15 -12.15 -2.96
C GLU A 86 19.20 -10.85 -2.16
N GLY A 87 18.33 -9.89 -2.51
CA GLY A 87 18.22 -8.63 -1.76
C GLY A 87 17.71 -8.86 -0.34
N LEU A 88 16.68 -9.70 -0.21
CA LEU A 88 16.06 -10.02 1.08
C LEU A 88 16.98 -10.79 2.02
N LEU A 89 17.75 -11.74 1.49
CA LEU A 89 18.59 -12.63 2.31
C LEU A 89 20.00 -12.10 2.54
N ARG A 90 20.35 -10.94 1.96
CA ARG A 90 21.70 -10.34 1.98
C ARG A 90 22.79 -11.34 1.57
N ARG A 91 22.42 -12.36 0.80
CA ARG A 91 23.26 -13.49 0.42
C ARG A 91 23.17 -13.69 -1.08
N HIS A 92 24.32 -13.98 -1.68
CA HIS A 92 24.38 -14.36 -3.09
C HIS A 92 23.80 -15.77 -3.28
N ALA A 93 22.86 -15.89 -4.20
CA ALA A 93 22.35 -17.17 -4.66
C ALA A 93 23.47 -17.98 -5.33
N PRO A 94 23.39 -19.33 -5.30
CA PRO A 94 24.38 -20.18 -5.94
C PRO A 94 24.46 -19.88 -7.44
N PHE A 95 25.67 -19.95 -7.99
CA PHE A 95 25.95 -19.63 -9.39
C PHE A 95 25.06 -20.41 -10.36
N ALA A 96 24.79 -21.69 -10.07
CA ALA A 96 23.91 -22.53 -10.86
C ALA A 96 22.49 -21.96 -11.00
N LEU A 97 21.92 -21.41 -9.92
CA LEU A 97 20.57 -20.83 -9.95
C LEU A 97 20.53 -19.51 -10.73
N LYS A 98 21.60 -18.72 -10.66
CA LYS A 98 21.75 -17.50 -11.48
C LYS A 98 21.81 -17.83 -12.95
N PHE A 99 22.65 -18.80 -13.32
CA PHE A 99 22.80 -19.23 -14.69
C PHE A 99 21.50 -19.85 -15.22
N PHE A 100 20.81 -20.65 -14.41
CA PHE A 100 19.49 -21.19 -14.73
C PHE A 100 18.48 -20.07 -15.00
N ALA A 101 18.33 -19.11 -14.08
CA ALA A 101 17.35 -18.03 -14.22
C ALA A 101 17.67 -17.09 -15.39
N ALA A 102 18.93 -16.67 -15.54
CA ALA A 102 19.36 -15.79 -16.63
C ALA A 102 19.33 -16.49 -17.99
N GLY A 103 19.80 -17.75 -18.04
CA GLY A 103 19.80 -18.58 -19.24
C GLY A 103 18.39 -18.89 -19.71
N GLY A 104 17.48 -19.22 -18.79
CA GLY A 104 16.06 -19.42 -19.13
C GLY A 104 15.36 -18.14 -19.59
N ALA A 105 15.63 -16.99 -18.95
CA ALA A 105 15.10 -15.71 -19.41
C ALA A 105 15.57 -15.37 -20.83
N LEU A 106 16.86 -15.57 -21.13
CA LEU A 106 17.41 -15.39 -22.48
C LEU A 106 16.81 -16.38 -23.48
N LEU A 107 16.68 -17.65 -23.09
CA LEU A 107 16.08 -18.69 -23.91
C LEU A 107 14.66 -18.29 -24.32
N PHE A 108 13.80 -17.90 -23.38
CA PHE A 108 12.41 -17.52 -23.70
C PHE A 108 12.29 -16.22 -24.46
N LEU A 109 13.23 -15.28 -24.29
CA LEU A 109 13.33 -14.10 -25.15
C LEU A 109 13.61 -14.50 -26.61
N LEU A 110 14.49 -15.47 -26.85
CA LEU A 110 14.84 -15.98 -28.18
C LEU A 110 13.77 -16.91 -28.78
N LEU A 111 13.02 -17.63 -27.93
CA LEU A 111 11.92 -18.50 -28.37
C LEU A 111 10.61 -17.74 -28.63
N ALA A 112 10.41 -16.58 -28.00
CA ALA A 112 9.20 -15.77 -28.14
C ALA A 112 8.77 -15.42 -29.58
N PRO A 113 9.67 -15.13 -30.55
CA PRO A 113 9.26 -14.82 -31.92
C PRO A 113 8.89 -16.05 -32.75
N ILE A 114 9.13 -17.28 -32.27
CA ILE A 114 8.85 -18.50 -33.03
C ILE A 114 7.33 -18.72 -33.14
N PRO A 115 6.78 -18.89 -34.35
CA PRO A 115 5.34 -19.10 -34.55
C PRO A 115 4.79 -20.34 -33.82
N GLU A 116 3.57 -20.23 -33.30
CA GLU A 116 2.91 -21.28 -32.49
C GLU A 116 2.87 -22.64 -33.18
N ARG A 117 2.60 -22.66 -34.50
CA ARG A 117 2.57 -23.90 -35.32
C ARG A 117 3.83 -24.77 -35.22
N PHE A 118 4.97 -24.19 -34.84
CA PHE A 118 6.24 -24.91 -34.71
C PHE A 118 6.67 -25.10 -33.25
N ALA A 119 6.21 -24.22 -32.36
CA ALA A 119 6.69 -24.14 -30.98
C ALA A 119 5.72 -24.73 -29.95
N GLU A 120 4.43 -24.83 -30.26
CA GLU A 120 3.42 -25.33 -29.33
C GLU A 120 3.13 -26.82 -29.59
N PRO A 121 2.89 -27.63 -28.54
CA PRO A 121 2.70 -27.24 -27.13
C PRO A 121 4.00 -27.19 -26.30
N TRP A 122 5.13 -27.66 -26.83
CA TRP A 122 6.34 -27.88 -26.04
C TRP A 122 6.92 -26.60 -25.42
N ARG A 123 6.84 -25.44 -26.09
CA ARG A 123 7.30 -24.15 -25.56
C ARG A 123 6.61 -23.79 -24.25
N MET A 124 5.29 -24.02 -24.16
CA MET A 124 4.51 -23.75 -22.95
C MET A 124 4.86 -24.75 -21.84
N ALA A 125 5.06 -26.03 -22.16
CA ALA A 125 5.48 -27.04 -21.20
C ALA A 125 6.88 -26.74 -20.62
N VAL A 126 7.84 -26.36 -21.47
CA VAL A 126 9.19 -25.98 -21.04
C VAL A 126 9.15 -24.67 -20.23
N LEU A 127 8.30 -23.70 -20.61
CA LEU A 127 8.12 -22.46 -19.84
C LEU A 127 7.54 -22.72 -18.45
N LEU A 128 6.52 -23.57 -18.36
CA LEU A 128 5.96 -24.02 -17.08
C LEU A 128 7.03 -24.71 -16.24
N ALA A 129 7.77 -25.67 -16.80
CA ALA A 129 8.83 -26.39 -16.08
C ALA A 129 9.93 -25.44 -15.58
N PHE A 130 10.33 -24.47 -16.41
CA PHE A 130 11.30 -23.45 -16.06
C PHE A 130 10.83 -22.57 -14.90
N GLN A 131 9.60 -22.03 -14.99
CA GLN A 131 9.06 -21.18 -13.93
C GLN A 131 8.82 -21.97 -12.64
N PHE A 132 8.27 -23.18 -12.74
CA PHE A 132 7.99 -24.05 -11.60
C PHE A 132 9.29 -24.43 -10.89
N GLY A 133 10.30 -24.91 -11.63
CA GLY A 133 11.62 -25.23 -11.07
C GLY A 133 12.30 -24.00 -10.46
N GLY A 134 12.20 -22.85 -11.11
CA GLY A 134 12.75 -21.58 -10.62
C GLY A 134 12.13 -21.14 -9.31
N PHE A 135 10.79 -21.09 -9.23
CA PHE A 135 10.09 -20.71 -8.00
C PHE A 135 10.27 -21.73 -6.88
N LEU A 136 10.33 -23.04 -7.19
CA LEU A 136 10.58 -24.07 -6.19
C LEU A 136 12.00 -23.97 -5.62
N ALA A 137 13.01 -23.73 -6.46
CA ALA A 137 14.39 -23.50 -6.02
C ALA A 137 14.53 -22.23 -5.17
N ILE A 138 13.85 -21.15 -5.55
CA ILE A 138 13.81 -19.90 -4.78
C ILE A 138 13.11 -20.12 -3.43
N GLY A 139 11.98 -20.83 -3.42
CA GLY A 139 11.24 -21.15 -2.21
C GLY A 139 12.06 -22.00 -1.25
N TRP A 140 12.77 -23.00 -1.78
CA TRP A 140 13.71 -23.80 -1.01
C TRP A 140 14.81 -22.95 -0.36
N LEU A 141 15.38 -21.99 -1.11
CA LEU A 141 16.40 -21.07 -0.60
C LEU A 141 15.84 -20.19 0.53
N VAL A 142 14.60 -19.71 0.39
CA VAL A 142 13.90 -18.93 1.43
C VAL A 142 13.60 -19.76 2.70
N MET A 143 13.25 -21.05 2.55
CA MET A 143 12.96 -21.94 3.68
C MET A 143 14.22 -22.40 4.42
N THR A 144 15.32 -22.63 3.69
CA THR A 144 16.61 -23.06 4.24
C THR A 144 17.50 -21.91 4.72
N ARG A 145 16.93 -20.70 4.81
CA ARG A 145 17.67 -19.51 5.25
C ARG A 145 18.05 -19.61 6.73
N ASP A 146 19.15 -18.94 7.06
CA ASP A 146 19.55 -18.70 8.44
C ASP A 146 18.73 -17.53 9.02
N ARG A 147 17.87 -17.83 10.00
CA ARG A 147 17.00 -16.85 10.64
C ARG A 147 17.77 -15.93 11.58
N ASP A 148 18.89 -16.38 12.14
CA ASP A 148 19.65 -15.62 13.14
C ASP A 148 20.47 -14.50 12.49
N SER A 149 20.70 -14.60 11.18
CA SER A 149 21.40 -13.59 10.38
C SER A 149 20.58 -12.33 10.07
N LEU A 150 19.26 -12.34 10.33
CA LEU A 150 18.31 -11.28 9.97
C LEU A 150 17.57 -10.76 11.19
N SER A 151 17.22 -9.47 11.16
CA SER A 151 16.38 -8.88 12.20
C SER A 151 14.97 -9.51 12.21
N ALA A 152 14.26 -9.39 13.33
CA ALA A 152 12.88 -9.88 13.44
C ALA A 152 11.90 -9.20 12.47
N ALA A 153 12.19 -7.98 12.01
CA ALA A 153 11.41 -7.29 11.00
C ALA A 153 11.68 -7.86 9.60
N GLU A 154 12.95 -8.09 9.26
CA GLU A 154 13.34 -8.70 7.99
C GLU A 154 12.80 -10.12 7.86
N ASN A 155 12.94 -10.94 8.90
CA ASN A 155 12.40 -12.30 8.91
C ASN A 155 10.89 -12.34 8.66
N ARG A 156 10.14 -11.40 9.22
CA ARG A 156 8.69 -11.26 8.96
C ARG A 156 8.42 -10.90 7.49
N THR A 157 9.20 -10.00 6.91
CA THR A 157 9.09 -9.67 5.48
C THR A 157 9.35 -10.88 4.60
N VAL A 158 10.43 -11.63 4.88
CA VAL A 158 10.77 -12.83 4.12
C VAL A 158 9.71 -13.92 4.29
N GLU A 159 9.17 -14.13 5.49
CA GLU A 159 8.06 -15.07 5.72
C GLU A 159 6.82 -14.70 4.92
N ARG A 160 6.42 -13.42 4.89
CA ARG A 160 5.27 -13.00 4.09
C ARG A 160 5.50 -13.17 2.59
N MET A 161 6.71 -12.90 2.11
CA MET A 161 7.08 -13.19 0.70
C MET A 161 7.14 -14.70 0.41
N ALA A 162 7.48 -15.53 1.38
CA ALA A 162 7.42 -16.98 1.22
C ALA A 162 5.98 -17.49 1.10
N LEU A 163 5.04 -16.88 1.83
CA LEU A 163 3.61 -17.22 1.75
C LEU A 163 3.02 -16.89 0.38
N SER A 164 3.41 -15.77 -0.25
CA SER A 164 2.96 -15.49 -1.61
C SER A 164 3.52 -16.50 -2.60
N LEU A 165 4.80 -16.90 -2.45
CA LEU A 165 5.40 -17.94 -3.30
C LEU A 165 4.69 -19.29 -3.18
N LEU A 166 4.27 -19.66 -1.96
CA LEU A 166 3.49 -20.87 -1.71
C LEU A 166 2.17 -20.89 -2.51
N LEU A 167 1.53 -19.74 -2.68
CA LEU A 167 0.30 -19.61 -3.47
C LEU A 167 0.57 -19.51 -4.99
N ILE A 168 1.66 -18.85 -5.38
CA ILE A 168 2.05 -18.68 -6.80
C ILE A 168 2.31 -20.02 -7.47
N ILE A 169 3.03 -20.94 -6.81
CA ILE A 169 3.42 -22.24 -7.41
C ILE A 169 2.21 -23.06 -7.91
N PRO A 170 1.18 -23.37 -7.09
CA PRO A 170 0.03 -24.14 -7.56
C PRO A 170 -0.84 -23.36 -8.55
N PHE A 171 -1.03 -22.06 -8.35
CA PHE A 171 -1.90 -21.26 -9.23
C PHE A 171 -1.29 -21.03 -10.60
N MET A 172 0.04 -20.95 -10.70
CA MET A 172 0.73 -20.86 -11.98
C MET A 172 0.49 -22.10 -12.86
N VAL A 173 0.34 -23.30 -12.29
CA VAL A 173 0.02 -24.50 -13.09
C VAL A 173 -1.30 -24.34 -13.84
N THR A 174 -2.27 -23.63 -13.24
CA THR A 174 -3.58 -23.37 -13.87
C THR A 174 -3.49 -22.43 -15.07
N ASP A 175 -2.48 -21.55 -15.14
CA ASP A 175 -2.29 -20.60 -16.23
C ASP A 175 -1.88 -21.26 -17.55
N TYR A 176 -1.21 -22.42 -17.49
CA TYR A 176 -0.65 -23.13 -18.65
C TYR A 176 -1.55 -24.25 -19.18
N ARG A 177 -2.73 -24.48 -18.56
CA ARG A 177 -3.75 -25.47 -18.94
C ARG A 177 -3.17 -26.75 -19.60
N PRO A 178 -2.32 -27.53 -18.92
CA PRO A 178 -1.57 -28.62 -19.56
C PRO A 178 -2.44 -29.86 -19.92
N GLY A 179 -3.73 -29.70 -20.19
CA GLY A 179 -4.68 -30.79 -20.48
C GLY A 179 -4.93 -31.75 -19.31
N LEU A 180 -4.14 -31.68 -18.23
CA LEU A 180 -4.21 -32.55 -17.05
C LEU A 180 -5.33 -32.17 -16.08
N PHE A 181 -5.71 -30.89 -16.02
CA PHE A 181 -6.81 -30.39 -15.19
C PHE A 181 -7.59 -29.31 -15.96
N GLU A 182 -8.86 -29.57 -16.28
CA GLU A 182 -9.77 -28.57 -16.85
C GLU A 182 -10.24 -27.59 -15.76
N VAL A 183 -9.33 -26.76 -15.27
CA VAL A 183 -9.70 -25.67 -14.36
C VAL A 183 -10.38 -24.56 -15.18
N PRO A 184 -11.59 -24.12 -14.81
CA PRO A 184 -12.38 -23.19 -15.63
C PRO A 184 -11.80 -21.77 -15.70
N VAL A 185 -10.88 -21.41 -14.79
CA VAL A 185 -10.26 -20.08 -14.71
C VAL A 185 -8.78 -20.19 -14.38
N ARG A 186 -7.98 -19.29 -14.95
CA ARG A 186 -6.55 -19.10 -14.66
C ARG A 186 -6.38 -18.36 -13.34
N LEU A 187 -5.86 -19.05 -12.33
CA LEU A 187 -5.75 -18.53 -10.96
C LEU A 187 -4.49 -17.69 -10.72
N GLY A 188 -3.59 -17.55 -11.70
CA GLY A 188 -2.36 -16.76 -11.56
C GLY A 188 -2.60 -15.31 -11.12
N GLY A 189 -3.70 -14.68 -11.57
CA GLY A 189 -4.08 -13.33 -11.13
C GLY A 189 -4.45 -13.25 -9.64
N ILE A 190 -5.06 -14.30 -9.08
CA ILE A 190 -5.34 -14.37 -7.63
C ILE A 190 -4.04 -14.42 -6.83
N ALA A 191 -3.05 -15.20 -7.28
CA ALA A 191 -1.75 -15.26 -6.60
C ALA A 191 -1.05 -13.89 -6.59
N ILE A 192 -1.16 -13.14 -7.68
CA ILE A 192 -0.64 -11.77 -7.79
C ILE A 192 -1.40 -10.82 -6.86
N LEU A 193 -2.73 -10.88 -6.81
CA LEU A 193 -3.53 -10.08 -5.87
C LEU A 193 -3.15 -10.38 -4.41
N PHE A 194 -2.94 -11.65 -4.07
CA PHE A 194 -2.51 -12.03 -2.74
C PHE A 194 -1.10 -11.50 -2.41
N LEU A 195 -0.16 -11.56 -3.36
CA LEU A 195 1.15 -10.91 -3.23
C LEU A 195 0.99 -9.41 -2.97
N CYS A 196 0.13 -8.72 -3.73
CA CYS A 196 -0.14 -7.30 -3.55
C CYS A 196 -0.69 -6.98 -2.16
N TRP A 197 -1.66 -7.77 -1.70
CA TRP A 197 -2.26 -7.62 -0.38
C TRP A 197 -1.25 -7.82 0.75
N LEU A 198 -0.45 -8.88 0.71
CA LEU A 198 0.62 -9.10 1.69
C LEU A 198 1.67 -7.98 1.69
N THR A 199 1.99 -7.44 0.52
CA THR A 199 2.95 -6.35 0.37
C THR A 199 2.46 -5.06 1.03
N ILE A 200 1.19 -4.72 0.87
CA ILE A 200 0.59 -3.55 1.53
C ILE A 200 0.49 -3.81 3.04
N GLY A 201 0.12 -5.02 3.45
CA GLY A 201 0.05 -5.43 4.85
C GLY A 201 1.39 -5.36 5.60
N LEU A 202 2.54 -5.39 4.90
CA LEU A 202 3.87 -5.15 5.50
C LEU A 202 4.00 -3.77 6.15
N GLY A 203 3.21 -2.78 5.70
CA GLY A 203 3.20 -1.45 6.30
C GLY A 203 2.60 -1.42 7.71
N ARG A 204 1.78 -2.41 8.08
CA ARG A 204 1.12 -2.46 9.41
C ARG A 204 1.95 -3.29 10.38
N ALA A 205 2.57 -2.63 11.35
CA ALA A 205 3.40 -3.25 12.37
C ALA A 205 2.64 -4.19 13.34
N SER A 206 1.30 -4.16 13.35
CA SER A 206 0.46 -4.80 14.38
C SER A 206 -0.23 -6.12 13.97
N LEU A 207 -0.24 -6.51 12.69
CA LEU A 207 -0.98 -7.70 12.26
C LEU A 207 -0.11 -8.97 12.36
N GLY A 208 -0.55 -9.91 13.20
CA GLY A 208 0.08 -11.21 13.34
C GLY A 208 -0.15 -12.10 12.11
N HIS A 209 0.66 -13.15 11.98
CA HIS A 209 0.50 -14.15 10.90
C HIS A 209 -0.89 -14.83 10.95
N ARG A 210 -1.40 -15.07 12.16
CA ARG A 210 -2.73 -15.64 12.38
C ARG A 210 -3.86 -14.74 11.89
N ASP A 211 -3.73 -13.43 12.08
CA ASP A 211 -4.74 -12.47 11.64
C ASP A 211 -4.79 -12.37 10.12
N THR A 212 -3.61 -12.45 9.48
CA THR A 212 -3.50 -12.48 8.01
C THR A 212 -4.12 -13.74 7.43
N ILE A 213 -3.85 -14.91 8.02
CA ILE A 213 -4.49 -16.16 7.59
C ILE A 213 -6.01 -16.08 7.83
N GLY A 214 -6.44 -15.62 9.01
CA GLY A 214 -7.85 -15.49 9.35
C GLY A 214 -8.61 -14.59 8.38
N ALA A 215 -8.06 -13.41 8.07
CA ALA A 215 -8.65 -12.49 7.10
C ALA A 215 -8.74 -13.12 5.69
N PHE A 216 -7.67 -13.81 5.24
CA PHE A 216 -7.68 -14.49 3.95
C PHE A 216 -8.71 -15.63 3.91
N THR A 217 -8.81 -16.43 4.97
CA THR A 217 -9.81 -17.50 5.09
C THR A 217 -11.22 -16.93 5.04
N VAL A 218 -11.50 -15.85 5.75
CA VAL A 218 -12.82 -15.19 5.73
C VAL A 218 -13.15 -14.68 4.33
N ILE A 219 -12.23 -13.96 3.68
CA ILE A 219 -12.41 -13.45 2.30
C ILE A 219 -12.63 -14.59 1.30
N THR A 220 -11.87 -15.68 1.44
CA THR A 220 -12.00 -16.84 0.56
C THR A 220 -13.33 -17.54 0.76
N LEU A 221 -13.74 -17.79 2.01
CA LEU A 221 -15.01 -18.44 2.33
C LEU A 221 -16.22 -17.58 1.91
N SER A 222 -16.16 -16.26 2.12
CA SER A 222 -17.23 -15.36 1.67
C SER A 222 -17.36 -15.34 0.15
N SER A 223 -16.22 -15.35 -0.56
CA SER A 223 -16.20 -15.42 -2.03
C SER A 223 -16.71 -16.76 -2.56
N VAL A 224 -16.36 -17.87 -1.89
CA VAL A 224 -16.90 -19.20 -2.21
C VAL A 224 -18.41 -19.22 -2.01
N PHE A 225 -18.89 -18.73 -0.87
CA PHE A 225 -20.33 -18.66 -0.59
C PHE A 225 -21.08 -17.82 -1.63
N ALA A 226 -20.57 -16.62 -1.94
CA ALA A 226 -21.17 -15.74 -2.94
C ALA A 226 -21.17 -16.38 -4.35
N GLY A 227 -20.07 -17.01 -4.77
CA GLY A 227 -19.99 -17.65 -6.09
C GLY A 227 -20.87 -18.90 -6.21
N LEU A 228 -21.02 -19.69 -5.14
CA LEU A 228 -21.96 -20.81 -5.09
C LEU A 228 -23.41 -20.32 -5.12
N ALA A 229 -23.74 -19.25 -4.39
CA ALA A 229 -25.07 -18.64 -4.41
C ALA A 229 -25.43 -18.12 -5.81
N LEU A 230 -24.51 -17.42 -6.48
CA LEU A 230 -24.69 -16.98 -7.87
C LEU A 230 -24.91 -18.16 -8.82
N GLY A 231 -24.14 -19.24 -8.65
CA GLY A 231 -24.31 -20.47 -9.44
C GLY A 231 -25.67 -21.16 -9.26
N GLY A 232 -26.28 -21.03 -8.08
CA GLY A 232 -27.60 -21.60 -7.78
C GLY A 232 -28.79 -20.79 -8.30
N ILE A 233 -28.58 -19.53 -8.69
CA ILE A 233 -29.67 -18.64 -9.17
C ILE A 233 -29.96 -18.87 -10.66
N ASP A 234 -28.94 -19.11 -11.48
CA ASP A 234 -29.04 -19.08 -12.96
C ASP A 234 -28.72 -20.42 -13.65
N ASP A 235 -28.69 -21.55 -12.93
CA ASP A 235 -28.38 -22.89 -13.47
C ASP A 235 -27.05 -22.93 -14.26
N LEU A 236 -26.11 -22.04 -13.89
CA LEU A 236 -24.81 -21.77 -14.52
C LEU A 236 -23.84 -22.98 -14.49
N GLY A 237 -24.23 -24.07 -13.81
CA GLY A 237 -23.44 -25.26 -13.61
C GLY A 237 -22.14 -25.03 -12.82
N TRP A 238 -21.39 -26.12 -12.61
CA TRP A 238 -20.13 -26.10 -11.86
C TRP A 238 -19.11 -25.07 -12.39
N ARG A 239 -19.02 -24.91 -13.73
CA ARG A 239 -18.08 -23.98 -14.36
C ARG A 239 -18.41 -22.53 -14.02
N GLY A 240 -19.67 -22.13 -14.14
CA GLY A 240 -20.09 -20.77 -13.84
C GLY A 240 -19.99 -20.44 -12.34
N SER A 241 -20.26 -21.41 -11.45
CA SER A 241 -20.02 -21.25 -10.02
C SER A 241 -18.56 -20.93 -9.71
N VAL A 242 -17.62 -21.71 -10.26
CA VAL A 242 -16.17 -21.48 -10.02
C VAL A 242 -15.73 -20.14 -10.62
N GLN A 243 -16.21 -19.78 -11.80
CA GLN A 243 -15.97 -18.45 -12.38
C GLN A 243 -16.47 -17.32 -11.47
N GLY A 244 -17.70 -17.45 -10.95
CA GLY A 244 -18.27 -16.51 -9.99
C GLY A 244 -17.43 -16.37 -8.72
N VAL A 245 -16.98 -17.48 -8.14
CA VAL A 245 -16.07 -17.46 -6.96
C VAL A 245 -14.81 -16.66 -7.27
N VAL A 246 -14.16 -16.92 -8.41
CA VAL A 246 -12.89 -16.27 -8.76
C VAL A 246 -13.10 -14.78 -9.06
N ILE A 247 -14.20 -14.39 -9.71
CA ILE A 247 -14.55 -12.99 -9.97
C ILE A 247 -14.77 -12.25 -8.65
N VAL A 248 -15.60 -12.79 -7.76
CA VAL A 248 -15.89 -12.18 -6.46
C VAL A 248 -14.62 -12.07 -5.63
N LEU A 249 -13.81 -13.15 -5.56
CA LEU A 249 -12.55 -13.14 -4.83
C LEU A 249 -11.59 -12.08 -5.35
N SER A 250 -11.46 -11.97 -6.68
CA SER A 250 -10.62 -10.95 -7.32
C SER A 250 -11.07 -9.53 -6.96
N ALA A 251 -12.37 -9.27 -7.06
CA ALA A 251 -12.95 -7.97 -6.75
C ALA A 251 -12.79 -7.61 -5.27
N THR A 252 -13.05 -8.55 -4.36
CA THR A 252 -12.89 -8.34 -2.92
C THR A 252 -11.42 -8.09 -2.55
N LEU A 253 -10.47 -8.87 -3.08
CA LEU A 253 -9.04 -8.65 -2.84
C LEU A 253 -8.60 -7.28 -3.36
N LEU A 254 -9.03 -6.88 -4.56
CA LEU A 254 -8.72 -5.55 -5.10
C LEU A 254 -9.29 -4.43 -4.21
N ALA A 255 -10.54 -4.57 -3.75
CA ALA A 255 -11.17 -3.60 -2.85
C ALA A 255 -10.41 -3.46 -1.52
N VAL A 256 -9.99 -4.58 -0.94
CA VAL A 256 -9.17 -4.59 0.29
C VAL A 256 -7.81 -3.93 0.06
N ILE A 257 -7.11 -4.27 -1.03
CA ILE A 257 -5.83 -3.66 -1.43
C ILE A 257 -5.98 -2.14 -1.57
N TYR A 258 -7.04 -1.69 -2.23
CA TYR A 258 -7.33 -0.27 -2.41
C TYR A 258 -7.59 0.43 -1.06
N ASN A 259 -8.49 -0.11 -0.23
CA ASN A 259 -8.80 0.45 1.08
C ASN A 259 -7.56 0.51 1.98
N ASP A 260 -6.73 -0.54 1.94
CA ASP A 260 -5.50 -0.58 2.70
C ASP A 260 -4.48 0.46 2.19
N SER A 261 -4.41 0.73 0.89
CA SER A 261 -3.54 1.76 0.31
C SER A 261 -3.96 3.19 0.72
N VAL A 262 -5.27 3.44 0.78
CA VAL A 262 -5.83 4.72 1.27
C VAL A 262 -5.50 4.89 2.75
N SER A 263 -5.70 3.83 3.55
CA SER A 263 -5.39 3.83 4.99
C SER A 263 -3.90 4.11 5.26
N LEU A 264 -2.98 3.50 4.50
CA LEU A 264 -1.54 3.77 4.63
C LEU A 264 -1.18 5.22 4.26
N THR A 265 -1.89 5.80 3.30
CA THR A 265 -1.69 7.20 2.92
C THR A 265 -2.11 8.13 4.06
N ALA A 266 -3.18 7.79 4.79
CA ALA A 266 -3.59 8.50 5.99
C ALA A 266 -2.58 8.34 7.15
N GLU A 267 -2.01 7.14 7.36
CA GLU A 267 -0.95 6.93 8.37
C GLU A 267 0.33 7.71 8.07
N LYS A 268 0.80 7.72 6.80
CA LYS A 268 1.97 8.51 6.38
C LYS A 268 1.83 10.00 6.72
N ARG A 269 0.61 10.53 6.66
CA ARG A 269 0.35 11.93 7.03
C ARG A 269 0.65 12.17 8.52
N ARG A 270 0.30 11.24 9.41
CA ARG A 270 0.57 11.30 10.86
C ARG A 270 2.06 11.17 11.17
N ASP A 271 2.73 10.19 10.55
CA ASP A 271 4.18 10.01 10.70
C ASP A 271 4.97 11.24 10.26
N SER A 272 4.46 11.98 9.25
CA SER A 272 5.05 13.24 8.83
C SER A 272 5.03 14.31 9.91
N LEU A 273 3.99 14.36 10.76
CA LEU A 273 3.94 15.30 11.90
C LEU A 273 4.94 14.89 12.98
N LEU A 274 5.03 13.60 13.28
CA LEU A 274 6.01 13.07 14.23
C LEU A 274 7.45 13.27 13.76
N LYS A 275 7.71 13.14 12.46
CA LYS A 275 9.02 13.43 11.88
C LYS A 275 9.36 14.92 11.98
N HIS A 276 8.41 15.81 11.69
CA HIS A 276 8.60 17.24 11.87
C HIS A 276 8.86 17.61 13.34
N MET A 277 8.18 16.96 14.27
CA MET A 277 8.47 17.06 15.69
C MET A 277 9.93 16.65 16.01
N ALA A 278 10.41 15.54 15.47
CA ALA A 278 11.73 15.01 15.77
C ALA A 278 12.90 15.76 15.09
N GLU A 279 12.71 16.22 13.85
CA GLU A 279 13.76 16.82 13.01
C GLU A 279 13.61 18.34 12.84
N GLY A 280 12.51 18.92 13.32
CA GLY A 280 12.23 20.34 13.21
C GLY A 280 13.24 21.21 13.97
N ASP A 281 13.38 22.46 13.54
CA ASP A 281 14.32 23.41 14.15
C ASP A 281 13.93 23.71 15.61
N LEU A 282 14.68 23.15 16.56
CA LEU A 282 14.48 23.32 18.00
C LEU A 282 15.04 24.65 18.53
N THR A 283 15.63 25.48 17.67
CA THR A 283 16.24 26.76 18.09
C THR A 283 15.28 27.93 18.04
N ASP A 284 14.26 27.87 17.17
CA ASP A 284 13.27 28.93 17.00
C ASP A 284 11.84 28.40 16.87
N SER A 285 11.01 28.73 17.85
CA SER A 285 9.59 28.35 17.90
C SER A 285 8.81 28.84 16.67
N ALA A 286 9.12 30.04 16.17
CA ALA A 286 8.48 30.58 14.98
C ALA A 286 8.92 29.89 13.68
N ARG A 287 10.15 29.34 13.63
CA ARG A 287 10.61 28.52 12.49
C ARG A 287 10.09 27.10 12.57
N PHE A 288 10.04 26.52 13.77
CA PHE A 288 9.41 25.22 14.02
C PHE A 288 7.94 25.21 13.54
N LEU A 289 7.19 26.26 13.88
CA LEU A 289 5.79 26.41 13.48
C LEU A 289 5.60 26.80 12.00
N ARG A 290 6.52 27.59 11.42
CA ARG A 290 6.54 27.82 9.96
C ARG A 290 6.83 26.55 9.17
N GLY A 291 7.65 25.64 9.71
CA GLY A 291 7.81 24.30 9.13
C GLY A 291 6.49 23.53 9.09
N LEU A 292 5.63 23.71 10.11
CA LEU A 292 4.27 23.16 10.15
C LEU A 292 3.35 23.74 9.07
N GLN A 293 3.49 25.03 8.71
CA GLN A 293 2.72 25.67 7.62
C GLN A 293 2.97 25.03 6.25
N SER A 294 4.13 24.42 6.05
CA SER A 294 4.47 23.73 4.80
C SER A 294 3.99 22.27 4.73
N HIS A 295 3.35 21.77 5.79
CA HIS A 295 2.94 20.37 5.89
C HIS A 295 1.50 20.10 5.41
N ILE A 296 1.35 19.05 4.60
CA ILE A 296 0.13 18.61 3.88
C ILE A 296 -1.11 18.37 4.77
N LEU A 297 -0.94 18.19 6.08
CA LEU A 297 -2.07 18.01 7.01
C LEU A 297 -2.72 19.31 7.46
N VAL A 298 -2.05 20.43 7.22
CA VAL A 298 -2.48 21.73 7.68
C VAL A 298 -2.51 22.64 6.46
N ASP A 299 -3.64 22.65 5.77
CA ASP A 299 -3.87 23.67 4.76
C ASP A 299 -4.12 24.99 5.52
N GLY A 300 -3.28 25.99 5.29
CA GLY A 300 -3.48 27.33 5.85
C GLY A 300 -3.24 27.46 7.37
N ALA A 301 -2.17 26.85 7.93
CA ALA A 301 -1.76 27.23 9.29
C ALA A 301 -1.47 28.74 9.30
N LEU A 302 -2.22 29.51 10.07
CA LEU A 302 -2.00 30.93 10.23
C LEU A 302 -1.34 31.15 11.59
N ILE A 303 -0.08 31.62 11.58
CA ILE A 303 0.61 32.05 12.79
C ILE A 303 0.16 33.48 13.04
N LEU A 304 -0.61 33.67 14.11
CA LEU A 304 -1.23 34.93 14.51
C LEU A 304 -0.45 35.49 15.71
N PRO A 305 0.49 36.44 15.49
CA PRO A 305 1.11 37.18 16.58
C PRO A 305 0.10 38.12 17.24
N ALA A 306 0.39 38.58 18.46
CA ALA A 306 -0.45 39.51 19.22
C ALA A 306 -0.91 40.76 18.44
N ALA A 307 -0.09 41.23 17.48
CA ALA A 307 -0.44 42.38 16.63
C ALA A 307 -1.64 42.11 15.70
N ASP A 308 -1.80 40.86 15.23
CA ASP A 308 -2.88 40.46 14.31
C ASP A 308 -4.16 40.04 15.07
N LEU A 309 -4.08 39.97 16.40
CA LEU A 309 -5.18 39.64 17.31
C LEU A 309 -5.81 40.87 17.97
N GLY A 310 -5.58 42.08 17.42
CA GLY A 310 -6.01 43.35 18.03
C GLY A 310 -7.53 43.51 18.25
N ASP A 311 -8.34 42.69 17.57
CA ASP A 311 -9.80 42.65 17.72
C ASP A 311 -10.26 41.81 18.93
N PHE A 312 -9.38 41.00 19.52
CA PHE A 312 -9.69 40.08 20.61
C PHE A 312 -9.17 40.59 21.96
N ASP A 313 -9.79 40.16 23.08
CA ASP A 313 -9.20 40.37 24.40
C ASP A 313 -8.08 39.34 24.62
N LEU A 314 -6.84 39.78 24.41
CA LEU A 314 -5.65 38.94 24.53
C LEU A 314 -5.56 38.26 25.91
N LYS A 315 -6.11 38.86 26.99
CA LYS A 315 -6.06 38.25 28.34
C LYS A 315 -7.06 37.11 28.47
N VAL A 316 -8.25 37.27 27.89
CA VAL A 316 -9.29 36.21 27.88
C VAL A 316 -8.83 35.05 27.01
N LEU A 317 -8.29 35.35 25.82
CA LEU A 317 -7.77 34.33 24.90
C LEU A 317 -6.56 33.60 25.48
N ALA A 318 -5.60 34.31 26.09
CA ALA A 318 -4.46 33.70 26.76
C ALA A 318 -4.91 32.77 27.89
N ARG A 319 -5.88 33.20 28.73
CA ARG A 319 -6.42 32.37 29.82
C ARG A 319 -7.13 31.12 29.32
N ALA A 320 -7.89 31.23 28.23
CA ALA A 320 -8.58 30.10 27.61
C ALA A 320 -7.60 29.04 27.09
N LEU A 321 -6.54 29.50 26.43
CA LEU A 321 -5.50 28.65 25.84
C LEU A 321 -4.47 28.16 26.88
N GLU A 322 -4.33 28.82 28.03
CA GLU A 322 -3.54 28.29 29.16
C GLU A 322 -4.21 27.06 29.78
N GLN A 323 -5.54 27.07 29.89
CA GLN A 323 -6.32 25.97 30.47
C GLN A 323 -6.30 24.74 29.56
N GLU A 324 -6.55 24.94 28.27
CA GLU A 324 -6.38 23.90 27.25
C GLU A 324 -5.62 24.49 26.05
N PRO A 325 -4.36 24.09 25.86
CA PRO A 325 -3.50 24.68 24.84
C PRO A 325 -3.86 24.36 23.39
N VAL A 326 -4.77 23.40 23.19
CA VAL A 326 -5.33 23.04 21.88
C VAL A 326 -6.84 23.00 22.05
N ARG A 327 -7.53 23.90 21.35
CA ARG A 327 -8.98 23.99 21.31
C ARG A 327 -9.48 23.67 19.91
N SER A 328 -10.59 22.97 19.83
CA SER A 328 -11.29 22.64 18.58
C SER A 328 -12.60 23.42 18.47
N LEU A 329 -13.16 23.51 17.26
CA LEU A 329 -14.48 24.07 17.04
C LEU A 329 -15.58 23.33 17.84
N ALA A 330 -15.37 22.06 18.18
CA ALA A 330 -16.31 21.29 19.00
C ALA A 330 -16.43 21.85 20.43
N ASP A 331 -15.37 22.49 20.94
CA ASP A 331 -15.35 23.07 22.29
C ASP A 331 -16.19 24.36 22.39
N VAL A 332 -16.70 24.86 21.26
CA VAL A 332 -17.51 26.07 21.15
C VAL A 332 -19.01 25.75 21.09
N GLN A 333 -19.40 24.47 21.13
CA GLN A 333 -20.81 24.08 21.14
C GLN A 333 -21.53 24.59 22.40
N PRO A 334 -22.85 24.87 22.32
CA PRO A 334 -23.62 25.45 23.43
C PRO A 334 -23.58 24.63 24.72
N ASP A 335 -23.41 23.30 24.59
CA ASP A 335 -23.36 22.35 25.71
C ASP A 335 -21.96 22.21 26.33
N SER A 336 -20.97 22.98 25.86
CA SER A 336 -19.59 22.93 26.34
C SER A 336 -19.45 23.63 27.71
N PRO A 337 -18.65 23.08 28.64
CA PRO A 337 -18.45 23.65 29.99
C PRO A 337 -17.61 24.95 30.02
N VAL A 338 -17.37 25.58 28.87
CA VAL A 338 -16.57 26.79 28.71
C VAL A 338 -17.39 28.04 29.04
N ASP A 339 -16.77 29.00 29.72
CA ASP A 339 -17.38 30.29 30.06
C ASP A 339 -17.87 31.05 28.81
N GLU A 340 -19.00 31.75 28.90
CA GLU A 340 -19.69 32.37 27.76
C GLU A 340 -18.79 33.34 27.00
N ASN A 341 -18.02 34.17 27.73
CA ASN A 341 -17.11 35.15 27.16
C ASN A 341 -15.93 34.50 26.42
N ILE A 342 -15.42 33.36 26.93
CA ILE A 342 -14.38 32.58 26.25
C ILE A 342 -14.95 31.94 24.99
N ARG A 343 -16.18 31.41 25.06
CA ARG A 343 -16.86 30.76 23.94
C ARG A 343 -17.09 31.74 22.80
N GLU A 344 -17.56 32.95 23.08
CA GLU A 344 -17.79 34.00 22.08
C GLU A 344 -16.49 34.40 21.37
N GLN A 345 -15.39 34.58 22.11
CA GLN A 345 -14.10 34.91 21.50
C GLN A 345 -13.52 33.77 20.68
N LEU A 346 -13.63 32.52 21.14
CA LEU A 346 -13.19 31.36 20.37
C LEU A 346 -14.06 31.17 19.11
N ALA A 347 -15.39 31.31 19.22
CA ALA A 347 -16.30 31.24 18.08
C ALA A 347 -15.91 32.24 17.00
N TRP A 348 -15.69 33.49 17.40
CA TRP A 348 -15.31 34.55 16.48
C TRP A 348 -13.92 34.33 15.89
N LEU A 349 -12.97 33.79 16.66
CA LEU A 349 -11.64 33.44 16.17
C LEU A 349 -11.70 32.35 15.10
N PHE A 350 -12.49 31.29 15.33
CA PHE A 350 -12.68 30.22 14.36
C PHE A 350 -13.38 30.71 13.09
N GLU A 351 -14.41 31.56 13.23
CA GLU A 351 -15.12 32.13 12.09
C GLU A 351 -14.24 33.07 11.26
N LYS A 352 -13.54 34.01 11.92
CA LYS A 352 -12.72 35.03 11.25
C LYS A 352 -11.57 34.44 10.43
N TYR A 353 -10.96 33.36 10.91
CA TYR A 353 -9.82 32.72 10.26
C TYR A 353 -10.16 31.40 9.58
N GLU A 354 -11.45 31.09 9.41
CA GLU A 354 -11.96 29.82 8.86
C GLU A 354 -11.26 28.60 9.48
N ALA A 355 -10.97 28.68 10.78
CA ALA A 355 -10.18 27.69 11.50
C ALA A 355 -11.09 26.66 12.16
N THR A 356 -10.54 25.46 12.34
CA THR A 356 -11.21 24.37 13.08
C THR A 356 -10.49 24.04 14.38
N HIS A 357 -9.19 24.33 14.46
CA HIS A 357 -8.36 24.10 15.63
C HIS A 357 -7.47 25.32 15.87
N VAL A 358 -7.25 25.64 17.12
CA VAL A 358 -6.40 26.74 17.57
C VAL A 358 -5.43 26.20 18.61
N LEU A 359 -4.15 26.57 18.46
CA LEU A 359 -3.06 26.13 19.33
C LEU A 359 -2.30 27.31 19.89
N LEU A 360 -1.89 27.20 21.14
CA LEU A 360 -1.01 28.17 21.78
C LEU A 360 0.46 27.89 21.44
N ALA A 361 1.13 28.83 20.76
CA ALA A 361 2.55 28.74 20.46
C ALA A 361 3.42 29.34 21.58
N THR A 362 3.12 30.58 21.97
CA THR A 362 3.85 31.34 22.98
C THR A 362 2.89 32.23 23.77
N LEU A 363 3.19 32.48 25.05
CA LEU A 363 2.37 33.34 25.92
C LEU A 363 2.87 34.79 25.97
N ASP A 364 4.19 35.00 25.84
CA ASP A 364 4.79 36.33 25.89
C ASP A 364 5.93 36.44 24.86
N PRO A 365 5.72 37.11 23.71
CA PRO A 365 4.45 37.68 23.25
C PRO A 365 3.43 36.58 22.90
N LEU A 366 2.13 36.84 23.07
CA LEU A 366 1.06 35.89 22.72
C LEU A 366 1.11 35.58 21.22
N THR A 367 1.34 34.31 20.89
CA THR A 367 1.27 33.81 19.50
C THR A 367 0.35 32.61 19.47
N VAL A 368 -0.61 32.65 18.56
CA VAL A 368 -1.63 31.62 18.37
C VAL A 368 -1.47 31.05 16.97
N VAL A 369 -1.67 29.75 16.81
CA VAL A 369 -1.70 29.10 15.49
C VAL A 369 -3.11 28.63 15.23
N ALA A 370 -3.72 29.18 14.19
CA ALA A 370 -5.02 28.75 13.69
C ALA A 370 -4.82 27.73 12.56
N LEU A 371 -5.51 26.59 12.63
CA LEU A 371 -5.45 25.52 11.65
C LEU A 371 -6.85 25.26 11.08
N ASN A 372 -6.94 25.16 9.76
CA ASN A 372 -8.10 24.56 9.12
C ASN A 372 -7.82 23.07 8.86
N MET A 373 -8.67 22.21 9.41
CA MET A 373 -8.63 20.78 9.19
C MET A 373 -10.04 20.34 8.77
N PRO A 374 -10.18 19.63 7.64
CA PRO A 374 -11.48 19.09 7.24
C PRO A 374 -12.09 18.25 8.36
N THR A 375 -13.37 18.45 8.68
CA THR A 375 -14.10 17.74 9.75
C THR A 375 -14.14 16.21 9.56
N LEU A 376 -13.89 15.73 8.35
CA LEU A 376 -13.74 14.30 8.03
C LEU A 376 -12.34 13.73 8.38
N ALA A 377 -11.38 14.58 8.72
CA ALA A 377 -9.99 14.23 9.04
C ALA A 377 -9.66 14.34 10.55
N SER A 378 -10.56 14.86 11.38
CA SER A 378 -10.38 14.90 12.83
C SER A 378 -10.51 13.48 13.41
N SER A 379 -9.39 12.94 13.88
CA SER A 379 -9.37 11.70 14.66
C SER A 379 -8.81 11.97 16.06
N PRO A 380 -9.23 11.25 17.11
CA PRO A 380 -8.74 11.47 18.47
C PRO A 380 -7.21 11.40 18.62
N GLY A 381 -6.54 10.58 17.80
CA GLY A 381 -5.08 10.52 17.81
C GLY A 381 -4.41 11.73 17.16
N LEU A 382 -5.07 12.42 16.22
CA LEU A 382 -4.54 13.64 15.60
C LEU A 382 -4.57 14.81 16.59
N GLU A 383 -5.60 14.91 17.42
CA GLU A 383 -5.63 15.88 18.53
C GLU A 383 -4.49 15.64 19.54
N MET A 384 -4.18 14.37 19.81
CA MET A 384 -3.05 14.01 20.68
C MET A 384 -1.71 14.40 20.05
N GLU A 385 -1.53 14.19 18.75
CA GLU A 385 -0.36 14.64 17.99
C GLU A 385 -0.24 16.18 18.01
N LEU A 386 -1.34 16.91 17.81
CA LEU A 386 -1.37 18.38 17.90
C LEU A 386 -1.00 18.90 19.29
N ARG A 387 -1.51 18.26 20.36
CA ARG A 387 -1.09 18.57 21.73
C ARG A 387 0.40 18.32 21.96
N ALA A 388 0.97 17.30 21.33
CA ALA A 388 2.39 17.01 21.42
C ALA A 388 3.23 18.07 20.68
N VAL A 389 2.82 18.47 19.47
CA VAL A 389 3.41 19.58 18.70
C VAL A 389 3.40 20.88 19.52
N GLN A 390 2.24 21.21 20.10
CA GLN A 390 2.03 22.40 20.93
C GLN A 390 2.99 22.43 22.12
N ARG A 391 3.10 21.31 22.85
CA ARG A 391 4.01 21.20 24.00
C ARG A 391 5.46 21.44 23.60
N MET A 392 5.90 20.93 22.45
CA MET A 392 7.25 21.16 21.97
C MET A 392 7.49 22.60 21.55
N ALA A 393 6.53 23.22 20.85
CA ALA A 393 6.61 24.65 20.50
C ALA A 393 6.77 25.53 21.75
N MET A 394 6.00 25.26 22.81
CA MET A 394 6.15 25.99 24.08
C MET A 394 7.50 25.73 24.77
N LEU A 395 7.97 24.48 24.79
CA LEU A 395 9.27 24.16 25.40
C LEU A 395 10.43 24.85 24.67
N ILE A 396 10.36 24.95 23.34
CA ILE A 396 11.34 25.69 22.54
C ILE A 396 11.29 27.17 22.90
N SER A 397 10.09 27.77 22.92
CA SER A 397 9.91 29.18 23.30
C SER A 397 10.41 29.51 24.70
N GLN A 398 10.11 28.67 25.69
CA GLN A 398 10.59 28.85 27.07
C GLN A 398 12.12 28.75 27.19
N ARG A 399 12.77 27.95 26.34
CA ARG A 399 14.24 27.92 26.27
C ARG A 399 14.80 29.18 25.64
N GLN A 400 14.17 29.71 24.58
CA GLN A 400 14.57 30.97 23.96
C GLN A 400 14.46 32.15 24.94
N ALA A 401 13.43 32.18 25.78
CA ALA A 401 13.24 33.25 26.77
C ALA A 401 14.24 33.21 27.95
N LYS A 402 14.94 32.08 28.15
CA LYS A 402 15.89 31.89 29.26
C LYS A 402 17.37 31.99 28.85
N GLY A 403 17.67 31.94 27.56
CA GLY A 403 19.01 32.10 26.99
C GLY A 403 19.19 33.50 26.45
#